data_AF-A0AA96GFF8-F1
#
_entry.id   AF-A0AA96GFF8-F1
#
_cell.length_a   1.000
_cell.length_b   1.000
_cell.length_c   1.000
_cell.angle_alpha   90.00
_cell.angle_beta   90.00
_cell.angle_gamma   90.00
#
_symmetry.space_group_name_H-M   'P 1'
#
loop_
_entity.id
_entity.type
_entity.pdbx_description
1 polymer ?
#
loop_
_entity_poly.entity_id
_entity_poly.type
_entity_poly.pdbx_seq_one_letter_code
_entity_poly.pdbx_strand_id
1 'polypeptide(L)'
;MKAQRVLTHDEKKASEAAFRGLPMDDAWTDSAKAVYEGLLQALGKTPLDNLIPSKSEHTQSPESSDLVHSDFSEPSQSPLSLSSGDIPPDFESLPIRSRKEAIESGILKDVTPIAQSVGLDFSVGMTNPLWDQYITPSRDYTEELIQTRLRDTLVAVRLRLATLKTPTPLVDVPILLQFPPEPTPQLCLTFALFHKDPVDGDCLLLIHPGEVFATRQAFENN
;
A
#
# COMPACT_ATOMS: atom_id res chain seq x y z
N MET A 1 -22.07 23.94 -20.68
CA MET A 1 -20.82 23.22 -20.38
C MET A 1 -19.81 24.23 -19.86
N LYS A 2 -19.43 24.18 -18.57
CA LYS A 2 -18.35 25.03 -18.04
C LYS A 2 -17.03 24.36 -18.36
N ALA A 3 -16.16 25.03 -19.11
CA ALA A 3 -14.82 24.53 -19.40
C ALA A 3 -14.05 24.35 -18.08
N GLN A 4 -13.34 23.22 -17.91
CA GLN A 4 -12.42 23.03 -16.79
C GLN A 4 -11.29 24.06 -16.91
N ARG A 5 -11.30 25.04 -16.01
CA ARG A 5 -10.23 26.04 -15.91
C ARG A 5 -8.97 25.35 -15.38
N VAL A 6 -7.88 25.46 -16.11
CA VAL A 6 -6.56 25.01 -15.66
C VAL A 6 -6.09 25.96 -14.55
N LEU A 7 -5.72 25.38 -13.40
CA LEU A 7 -5.22 26.14 -12.25
C LEU A 7 -3.83 26.72 -12.55
N THR A 8 -3.57 27.94 -12.08
CA THR A 8 -2.24 28.55 -12.16
C THR A 8 -1.26 27.89 -11.20
N HIS A 9 0.04 28.13 -11.39
CA HIS A 9 1.11 27.46 -10.63
C HIS A 9 1.00 27.68 -9.10
N ASP A 10 0.64 28.89 -8.69
CA ASP A 10 0.35 29.30 -7.32
C ASP A 10 -0.95 28.72 -6.77
N GLU A 11 -2.02 28.65 -7.56
CA GLU A 11 -3.28 27.97 -7.19
C GLU A 11 -3.05 26.46 -6.94
N LYS A 12 -2.19 25.83 -7.75
CA LYS A 12 -1.78 24.44 -7.54
C LYS A 12 -1.03 24.30 -6.21
N LYS A 13 -0.05 25.16 -5.95
CA LYS A 13 0.72 25.15 -4.69
C LYS A 13 -0.17 25.38 -3.46
N ALA A 14 -1.12 26.30 -3.56
CA ALA A 14 -2.11 26.56 -2.53
C ALA A 14 -3.04 25.36 -2.29
N SER A 15 -3.48 24.69 -3.35
CA SER A 15 -4.29 23.47 -3.20
C SER A 15 -3.54 22.34 -2.50
N GLU A 16 -2.27 22.13 -2.87
CA GLU A 16 -1.40 21.12 -2.24
C GLU A 16 -1.14 21.45 -0.76
N ALA A 17 -0.96 22.73 -0.41
CA ALA A 17 -0.79 23.16 0.96
C ALA A 17 -2.06 22.92 1.81
N ALA A 18 -3.24 23.19 1.26
CA ALA A 18 -4.52 22.94 1.95
C ALA A 18 -4.71 21.45 2.28
N PHE A 19 -4.39 20.54 1.34
CA PHE A 19 -4.48 19.10 1.59
C PHE A 19 -3.43 18.58 2.58
N ARG A 20 -2.27 19.24 2.67
CA ARG A 20 -1.20 18.89 3.61
C ARG A 20 -1.36 19.55 4.98
N GLY A 21 -2.37 20.41 5.17
CA GLY A 21 -2.58 21.17 6.41
C GLY A 21 -1.46 22.17 6.72
N LEU A 22 -0.73 22.61 5.70
CA LEU A 22 0.35 23.61 5.84
C LEU A 22 -0.25 25.02 5.93
N PRO A 23 0.38 25.95 6.66
CA PRO A 23 -0.14 27.31 6.78
C PRO A 23 -0.18 28.04 5.44
N MET A 24 -1.09 29.01 5.35
CA MET A 24 -1.25 29.89 4.20
C MET A 24 0.00 30.76 4.00
N ASP A 25 0.47 30.86 2.77
CA ASP A 25 1.63 31.69 2.40
C ASP A 25 1.15 33.07 1.94
N ASP A 26 1.70 34.12 2.55
CA ASP A 26 1.33 35.51 2.26
C ASP A 26 1.75 35.95 0.85
N ALA A 27 2.72 35.27 0.23
CA ALA A 27 3.22 35.57 -1.11
C ALA A 27 2.31 35.04 -2.25
N TRP A 28 1.25 34.30 -1.95
CA TRP A 28 0.30 33.80 -2.95
C TRP A 28 -0.64 34.89 -3.47
N THR A 29 -1.09 34.72 -4.72
CA THR A 29 -2.10 35.60 -5.31
C THR A 29 -3.46 35.43 -4.64
N ASP A 30 -4.34 36.43 -4.78
CA ASP A 30 -5.68 36.39 -4.21
C ASP A 30 -6.50 35.18 -4.69
N SER A 31 -6.29 34.72 -5.92
CA SER A 31 -6.97 33.53 -6.44
C SER A 31 -6.45 32.24 -5.81
N ALA A 32 -5.14 32.11 -5.60
CA ALA A 32 -4.55 30.99 -4.89
C ALA A 32 -4.98 30.93 -3.40
N LYS A 33 -5.07 32.09 -2.75
CA LYS A 33 -5.60 32.23 -1.38
C LYS A 33 -7.07 31.77 -1.30
N ALA A 34 -7.90 32.17 -2.26
CA ALA A 34 -9.29 31.72 -2.35
C ALA A 34 -9.42 30.21 -2.57
N VAL A 35 -8.52 29.58 -3.34
CA VAL A 35 -8.50 28.12 -3.52
C VAL A 35 -8.15 27.40 -2.21
N TYR A 36 -7.15 27.90 -1.47
CA TYR A 36 -6.74 27.34 -0.17
C TYR A 36 -7.89 27.39 0.85
N GLU A 37 -8.55 28.54 1.00
CA GLU A 37 -9.69 28.70 1.91
C GLU A 37 -10.89 27.84 1.49
N GLY A 38 -11.21 27.79 0.20
CA GLY A 38 -12.31 26.97 -0.32
C GLY A 38 -12.09 25.47 -0.07
N LEU A 39 -10.85 25.01 -0.17
CA LEU A 39 -10.48 23.62 0.12
C LEU A 39 -10.55 23.31 1.61
N LEU A 40 -10.09 24.20 2.49
CA LEU A 40 -10.25 24.02 3.94
C LEU A 40 -11.73 23.97 4.34
N GLN A 41 -12.57 24.81 3.73
CA GLN A 41 -14.00 24.81 3.99
C GLN A 41 -14.68 23.52 3.51
N ALA A 42 -14.23 22.95 2.38
CA ALA A 42 -14.73 21.67 1.88
C ALA A 42 -14.23 20.49 2.72
N LEU A 43 -12.96 20.51 3.14
CA LEU A 43 -12.34 19.47 3.96
C LEU A 43 -12.94 19.41 5.38
N GLY A 44 -13.30 20.57 5.94
CA GLY A 44 -14.06 20.69 7.19
C GLY A 44 -15.53 20.26 7.08
N LYS A 45 -16.05 20.05 5.85
CA LYS A 45 -17.40 19.54 5.58
C LYS A 45 -17.31 18.10 5.07
N THR A 46 -16.95 17.18 5.95
CA THR A 46 -17.16 15.75 5.70
C THR A 46 -18.67 15.49 5.52
N PRO A 47 -19.13 14.79 4.46
CA PRO A 47 -20.55 14.60 4.19
C PRO A 47 -21.16 13.49 5.05
N LEU A 48 -21.19 13.71 6.36
CA LEU A 48 -21.95 12.90 7.32
C LEU A 48 -23.04 13.71 8.06
N ASP A 49 -23.32 14.93 7.60
CA ASP A 49 -24.27 15.84 8.25
C ASP A 49 -25.44 16.32 7.35
N ASN A 50 -25.68 15.65 6.21
CA ASN A 50 -26.80 15.98 5.31
C ASN A 50 -27.76 14.80 5.06
N LEU A 51 -28.03 14.01 6.10
CA LEU A 51 -29.12 13.01 6.10
C LEU A 51 -30.13 13.28 7.23
N ILE A 52 -30.81 14.42 7.18
CA ILE A 52 -32.19 14.55 7.67
C ILE A 52 -32.98 15.42 6.69
N PRO A 53 -33.91 14.83 5.91
CA PRO A 53 -34.84 15.58 5.08
C PRO A 53 -36.09 15.94 5.89
N SER A 54 -36.22 17.20 6.30
CA SER A 54 -37.51 17.79 6.69
C SER A 54 -38.20 18.39 5.45
N LYS A 55 -39.02 17.54 4.82
CA LYS A 55 -40.34 17.77 4.23
C LYS A 55 -40.68 19.14 3.57
N SER A 56 -41.09 19.01 2.29
CA SER A 56 -42.14 19.75 1.54
C SER A 56 -41.81 21.20 1.11
N GLU A 57 -41.98 21.62 -0.15
CA GLU A 57 -42.96 21.25 -1.18
C GLU A 57 -42.58 21.77 -2.59
N HIS A 58 -43.08 21.08 -3.63
CA HIS A 58 -43.34 21.55 -5.02
C HIS A 58 -42.10 21.79 -5.91
N THR A 59 -41.91 21.17 -7.09
CA THR A 59 -42.85 20.86 -8.18
C THR A 59 -42.21 19.92 -9.22
N GLN A 60 -42.98 18.89 -9.60
CA GLN A 60 -43.10 18.20 -10.91
C GLN A 60 -41.86 17.63 -11.63
N SER A 61 -41.84 16.29 -11.67
CA SER A 61 -41.40 15.37 -12.74
C SER A 61 -42.02 15.75 -14.12
N PRO A 62 -41.67 15.16 -15.30
CA PRO A 62 -41.22 13.77 -15.47
C PRO A 62 -40.26 13.45 -16.65
N GLU A 63 -39.90 12.16 -16.73
CA GLU A 63 -39.61 11.38 -17.96
C GLU A 63 -38.30 11.72 -18.72
N SER A 64 -37.49 10.77 -19.19
CA SER A 64 -37.79 9.45 -19.76
C SER A 64 -36.50 8.63 -19.93
N SER A 65 -36.61 7.30 -19.78
CA SER A 65 -36.09 6.19 -20.63
C SER A 65 -34.74 6.35 -21.35
N ASP A 66 -33.89 5.34 -21.54
CA ASP A 66 -33.90 3.91 -21.30
C ASP A 66 -32.47 3.42 -21.62
N LEU A 67 -32.00 2.42 -20.87
CA LEU A 67 -31.25 1.23 -21.29
C LEU A 67 -29.84 1.29 -21.96
N VAL A 68 -28.94 0.52 -21.32
CA VAL A 68 -27.76 -0.26 -21.79
C VAL A 68 -26.53 0.47 -22.37
N HIS A 69 -25.41 0.48 -21.64
CA HIS A 69 -24.32 -0.49 -21.81
C HIS A 69 -23.16 -0.21 -20.83
N SER A 70 -22.76 -1.28 -20.13
CA SER A 70 -21.40 -1.63 -19.75
C SER A 70 -20.27 -0.69 -20.20
N ASP A 71 -19.51 -0.14 -19.25
CA ASP A 71 -18.14 -0.62 -19.09
C ASP A 71 -17.56 -0.28 -17.71
N PHE A 72 -16.91 -1.28 -17.12
CA PHE A 72 -16.01 -1.11 -15.99
C PHE A 72 -14.84 -0.25 -16.46
N SER A 73 -14.44 0.77 -15.70
CA SER A 73 -13.14 1.40 -15.89
C SER A 73 -12.47 1.56 -14.54
N GLU A 74 -11.31 0.91 -14.46
CA GLU A 74 -10.42 0.75 -13.31
C GLU A 74 -10.13 2.05 -12.56
N PRO A 75 -9.91 2.00 -11.24
CA PRO A 75 -9.32 3.10 -10.51
C PRO A 75 -7.85 3.26 -10.96
N SER A 76 -7.57 4.30 -11.75
CA SER A 76 -6.21 4.72 -12.07
C SER A 76 -5.50 5.15 -10.79
N GLN A 77 -4.52 4.32 -10.42
CA GLN A 77 -3.53 4.59 -9.38
C GLN A 77 -2.70 5.82 -9.76
N SER A 78 -2.50 6.74 -8.82
CA SER A 78 -1.38 7.67 -8.86
C SER A 78 -0.55 7.44 -7.59
N PRO A 79 0.77 7.27 -7.71
CA PRO A 79 1.62 6.69 -6.68
C PRO A 79 1.86 7.66 -5.53
N LEU A 80 1.76 7.13 -4.31
CA LEU A 80 2.14 7.80 -3.08
C LEU A 80 3.62 8.18 -3.14
N SER A 81 3.91 9.48 -3.15
CA SER A 81 5.25 10.02 -2.96
C SER A 81 5.66 9.83 -1.49
N LEU A 82 6.34 8.73 -1.20
CA LEU A 82 7.10 8.57 0.04
C LEU A 82 8.46 9.26 -0.15
N SER A 83 8.79 10.13 0.80
CA SER A 83 10.01 10.91 0.84
C SER A 83 11.24 10.01 0.75
N SER A 84 12.14 10.32 -0.18
CA SER A 84 13.50 9.80 -0.27
C SER A 84 14.29 10.19 0.98
N GLY A 85 14.26 9.35 2.00
CA GLY A 85 15.09 9.43 3.20
C GLY A 85 15.23 8.04 3.78
N ASP A 86 16.44 7.50 3.70
CA ASP A 86 16.90 6.19 4.17
C ASP A 86 16.44 4.97 3.36
N ILE A 87 16.86 4.93 2.09
CA ILE A 87 17.12 3.65 1.41
C ILE A 87 18.48 3.16 1.92
N PRO A 88 18.60 1.97 2.54
CA PRO A 88 19.90 1.41 2.88
C PRO A 88 20.78 1.34 1.62
N PRO A 89 22.07 1.72 1.69
CA PRO A 89 22.97 1.82 0.53
C PRO A 89 23.17 0.49 -0.22
N ASP A 90 22.72 -0.62 0.35
CA ASP A 90 22.78 -1.95 -0.28
C ASP A 90 21.80 -2.13 -1.45
N PHE A 91 20.79 -1.27 -1.62
CA PHE A 91 19.77 -1.47 -2.67
C PHE A 91 19.99 -0.69 -3.98
N GLU A 92 20.99 0.20 -4.07
CA GLU A 92 21.09 1.12 -5.22
C GLU A 92 21.75 0.53 -6.48
N SER A 93 22.46 -0.60 -6.44
CA SER A 93 23.17 -1.10 -7.65
C SER A 93 23.73 -2.52 -7.55
N LEU A 94 22.95 -3.49 -7.08
CA LEU A 94 23.41 -4.88 -7.07
C LEU A 94 22.89 -5.65 -8.30
N PRO A 95 23.75 -6.42 -9.00
CA PRO A 95 23.29 -7.34 -10.05
C PRO A 95 22.24 -8.30 -9.48
N ILE A 96 21.39 -8.87 -10.34
CA ILE A 96 20.40 -9.89 -9.95
C ILE A 96 21.10 -10.98 -9.13
N ARG A 97 20.96 -10.92 -7.81
CA ARG A 97 21.46 -11.96 -6.91
C ARG A 97 20.43 -13.07 -6.89
N SER A 98 20.89 -14.31 -6.95
CA SER A 98 19.98 -15.41 -6.65
C SER A 98 19.46 -15.27 -5.21
N ARG A 99 18.24 -15.74 -4.97
CA ARG A 99 17.64 -15.86 -3.64
C ARG A 99 18.61 -16.51 -2.67
N LYS A 100 19.30 -17.56 -3.10
CA LYS A 100 20.31 -18.26 -2.31
C LYS A 100 21.45 -17.32 -1.89
N GLU A 101 22.01 -16.54 -2.82
CA GLU A 101 23.04 -15.54 -2.51
C GLU A 101 22.53 -14.44 -1.57
N ALA A 102 21.27 -14.02 -1.74
CA ALA A 102 20.64 -13.03 -0.87
C ALA A 102 20.43 -13.56 0.57
N ILE A 103 20.15 -14.85 0.73
CA ILE A 103 20.07 -15.52 2.02
C ILE A 103 21.48 -15.65 2.63
N GLU A 104 22.46 -16.10 1.86
CA GLU A 104 23.85 -16.28 2.31
C GLU A 104 24.52 -14.96 2.72
N SER A 105 24.17 -13.85 2.03
CA SER A 105 24.59 -12.50 2.39
C SER A 105 23.78 -11.87 3.52
N GLY A 106 22.77 -12.58 4.05
CA GLY A 106 21.96 -12.13 5.17
C GLY A 106 20.96 -11.02 4.84
N ILE A 107 20.69 -10.75 3.56
CA ILE A 107 19.72 -9.75 3.10
C ILE A 107 18.29 -10.29 3.21
N LEU A 108 18.12 -11.58 2.95
CA LEU A 108 16.84 -12.27 3.04
C LEU A 108 16.85 -13.39 4.09
N LYS A 109 15.70 -13.60 4.70
CA LYS A 109 15.42 -14.77 5.54
C LYS A 109 14.73 -15.84 4.70
N ASP A 110 15.26 -17.06 4.77
CA ASP A 110 14.60 -18.21 4.16
C ASP A 110 13.46 -18.71 5.05
N VAL A 111 12.23 -18.61 4.54
CA VAL A 111 11.03 -19.10 5.22
C VAL A 111 10.37 -20.25 4.46
N THR A 112 11.06 -20.79 3.45
CA THR A 112 10.55 -21.86 2.58
C THR A 112 10.09 -23.10 3.35
N PRO A 113 10.82 -23.62 4.36
CA PRO A 113 10.38 -24.83 5.06
C PRO A 113 9.00 -24.69 5.71
N ILE A 114 8.71 -23.52 6.29
CA ILE A 114 7.44 -23.25 6.95
C ILE A 114 6.37 -22.91 5.91
N ALA A 115 6.74 -22.19 4.85
CA ALA A 115 5.83 -21.90 3.73
C ALA A 115 5.29 -23.18 3.08
N GLN A 116 6.17 -24.17 2.85
CA GLN A 116 5.80 -25.48 2.36
C GLN A 116 4.90 -26.23 3.34
N SER A 117 5.16 -26.12 4.65
CA SER A 117 4.31 -26.75 5.68
C SER A 117 2.87 -26.20 5.70
N VAL A 118 2.66 -24.95 5.25
CA VAL A 118 1.34 -24.33 5.16
C VAL A 118 0.72 -24.43 3.77
N GLY A 119 1.37 -25.09 2.80
CA GLY A 119 0.83 -25.34 1.46
C GLY A 119 1.18 -24.29 0.40
N LEU A 120 2.28 -23.55 0.57
CA LEU A 120 2.91 -22.76 -0.49
C LEU A 120 4.01 -23.62 -1.13
N ASP A 121 3.86 -23.97 -2.40
CA ASP A 121 4.68 -24.95 -3.13
C ASP A 121 5.90 -24.36 -3.87
N PHE A 122 6.18 -23.08 -3.65
CA PHE A 122 7.32 -22.36 -4.21
C PHE A 122 8.22 -21.81 -3.10
N SER A 123 9.43 -21.37 -3.47
CA SER A 123 10.41 -20.81 -2.53
C SER A 123 9.94 -19.45 -2.02
N VAL A 124 9.93 -19.25 -0.69
CA VAL A 124 9.41 -18.01 -0.06
C VAL A 124 10.47 -17.31 0.79
N GLY A 125 10.87 -16.12 0.37
CA GLY A 125 11.86 -15.29 1.06
C GLY A 125 11.18 -14.14 1.80
N MET A 126 11.85 -13.61 2.83
CA MET A 126 11.35 -12.47 3.59
C MET A 126 12.45 -11.44 3.83
N THR A 127 12.13 -10.15 3.66
CA THR A 127 13.11 -9.08 3.92
C THR A 127 13.37 -8.91 5.41
N ASN A 128 14.56 -8.42 5.75
CA ASN A 128 14.94 -8.19 7.16
C ASN A 128 14.01 -7.21 7.88
N PRO A 129 13.63 -6.05 7.30
CA PRO A 129 12.72 -5.15 8.00
C PRO A 129 11.36 -5.78 8.30
N LEU A 130 10.86 -6.63 7.39
CA LEU A 130 9.64 -7.37 7.63
C LEU A 130 9.80 -8.40 8.76
N TRP A 131 10.92 -9.14 8.75
CA TRP A 131 11.27 -10.09 9.80
C TRP A 131 11.38 -9.41 11.17
N ASP A 132 12.19 -8.37 11.26
CA ASP A 132 12.50 -7.67 12.49
C ASP A 132 11.28 -6.98 13.08
N GLN A 133 10.42 -6.39 12.23
CA GLN A 133 9.26 -5.65 12.70
C GLN A 133 8.07 -6.56 13.04
N TYR A 134 7.81 -7.61 12.26
CA TYR A 134 6.58 -8.41 12.44
C TYR A 134 6.83 -9.77 13.08
N ILE A 135 7.99 -10.39 12.88
CA ILE A 135 8.26 -11.73 13.41
C ILE A 135 9.00 -11.65 14.74
N THR A 136 10.05 -10.83 14.82
CA THR A 136 10.88 -10.64 16.02
C THR A 136 10.91 -9.19 16.53
N PRO A 137 9.75 -8.57 16.83
CA PRO A 137 9.69 -7.17 17.28
C PRO A 137 10.37 -6.92 18.64
N SER A 138 10.51 -7.96 19.47
CA SER A 138 11.25 -7.90 20.73
C SER A 138 12.21 -9.07 20.84
N ARG A 139 13.30 -8.87 21.59
CA ARG A 139 14.32 -9.88 21.89
C ARG A 139 13.83 -10.98 22.83
N ASP A 140 12.69 -10.77 23.48
CA ASP A 140 12.10 -11.70 24.45
C ASP A 140 11.24 -12.79 23.79
N TYR A 141 11.13 -12.79 22.46
CA TYR A 141 10.31 -13.74 21.74
C TYR A 141 10.98 -15.12 21.71
N THR A 142 10.29 -16.14 22.20
CA THR A 142 10.76 -17.52 22.12
C THR A 142 10.63 -18.05 20.69
N GLU A 143 11.39 -19.10 20.37
CA GLU A 143 11.34 -19.73 19.06
C GLU A 143 9.94 -20.23 18.71
N GLU A 144 9.19 -20.76 19.68
CA GLU A 144 7.82 -21.24 19.46
C GLU A 144 6.88 -20.10 19.06
N LEU A 145 7.05 -18.91 19.65
CA LEU A 145 6.28 -17.74 19.31
C LEU A 145 6.65 -17.23 17.90
N ILE A 146 7.94 -17.18 17.58
CA ILE A 146 8.45 -16.82 16.25
C ILE A 146 7.84 -17.74 15.18
N GLN A 147 7.89 -19.05 15.40
CA GLN A 147 7.33 -20.06 14.50
C GLN A 147 5.82 -19.89 14.33
N THR A 148 5.10 -19.65 15.43
CA THR A 148 3.64 -19.42 15.39
C THR A 148 3.29 -18.19 14.56
N ARG A 149 4.00 -17.07 14.77
CA ARG A 149 3.78 -15.82 14.03
C ARG A 149 4.10 -15.97 12.55
N LEU A 150 5.18 -16.66 12.23
CA LEU A 150 5.59 -16.91 10.86
C LEU A 150 4.56 -17.79 10.14
N ARG A 151 4.08 -18.84 10.80
CA ARG A 151 2.99 -19.66 10.29
C ARG A 151 1.73 -18.83 10.04
N ASP A 152 1.30 -18.03 11.01
CA ASP A 152 0.07 -17.22 10.89
C ASP A 152 0.20 -16.19 9.74
N THR A 153 1.38 -15.58 9.59
CA THR A 153 1.74 -14.71 8.45
C THR A 153 1.63 -15.45 7.12
N LEU A 154 2.25 -16.63 7.00
CA LEU A 154 2.24 -17.40 5.76
C LEU A 154 0.85 -17.97 5.43
N VAL A 155 0.04 -18.28 6.43
CA VAL A 155 -1.37 -18.65 6.24
C VAL A 155 -2.16 -17.46 5.68
N ALA A 156 -1.97 -16.25 6.22
CA ALA A 156 -2.61 -15.05 5.69
C ALA A 156 -2.20 -14.78 4.23
N VAL A 157 -0.90 -14.94 3.90
CA VAL A 157 -0.40 -14.88 2.52
C VAL A 157 -1.10 -15.91 1.64
N ARG A 158 -1.10 -17.18 2.04
CA ARG A 158 -1.75 -18.25 1.28
C ARG A 158 -3.22 -17.96 1.01
N LEU A 159 -3.96 -17.55 2.03
CA LEU A 159 -5.38 -17.21 1.91
C LEU A 159 -5.56 -16.03 0.95
N ARG A 160 -4.75 -14.99 1.07
CA ARG A 160 -4.80 -13.84 0.17
C ARG A 160 -4.53 -14.24 -1.28
N LEU A 161 -3.48 -15.02 -1.53
CA LEU A 161 -3.14 -15.51 -2.87
C LEU A 161 -4.27 -16.37 -3.47
N ALA A 162 -4.93 -17.20 -2.67
CA ALA A 162 -6.06 -18.01 -3.11
C ALA A 162 -7.31 -17.19 -3.50
N THR A 163 -7.41 -15.92 -3.08
CA THR A 163 -8.52 -15.03 -3.46
C THR A 163 -8.30 -14.28 -4.77
N LEU A 164 -7.10 -14.36 -5.37
CA LEU A 164 -6.77 -13.65 -6.59
C LEU A 164 -7.51 -14.24 -7.79
N LYS A 165 -8.25 -13.39 -8.50
CA LYS A 165 -8.94 -13.76 -9.74
C LYS A 165 -8.08 -13.57 -10.98
N THR A 166 -7.10 -12.67 -10.88
CA THR A 166 -6.20 -12.28 -11.96
C THR A 166 -4.77 -12.43 -11.48
N PRO A 167 -3.84 -12.80 -12.38
CA PRO A 167 -2.43 -12.82 -12.04
C PRO A 167 -1.95 -11.39 -11.79
N THR A 168 -1.40 -11.14 -10.60
CA THR A 168 -0.83 -9.85 -10.22
C THR A 168 0.57 -10.09 -9.66
N PRO A 169 1.61 -9.40 -10.16
CA PRO A 169 2.99 -9.64 -9.73
C PRO A 169 3.22 -9.21 -8.27
N LEU A 170 2.54 -8.16 -7.82
CA LEU A 170 2.65 -7.62 -6.47
C LEU A 170 1.27 -7.60 -5.81
N VAL A 171 1.17 -8.23 -4.65
CA VAL A 171 -0.09 -8.41 -3.92
C VAL A 171 0.06 -7.86 -2.52
N ASP A 172 -0.87 -7.01 -2.12
CA ASP A 172 -0.99 -6.55 -0.74
C ASP A 172 -1.62 -7.65 0.12
N VAL A 173 -1.00 -7.96 1.26
CA VAL A 173 -1.44 -9.00 2.19
C VAL A 173 -1.66 -8.38 3.57
N PRO A 174 -2.93 -8.18 3.97
CA PRO A 174 -3.25 -7.81 5.34
C PRO A 174 -3.07 -9.01 6.28
N ILE A 175 -2.39 -8.79 7.40
CA ILE A 175 -2.10 -9.81 8.41
C ILE A 175 -2.50 -9.25 9.77
N LEU A 176 -3.13 -10.06 10.62
CA LEU A 176 -3.42 -9.69 12.00
C LEU A 176 -2.38 -10.34 12.92
N LEU A 177 -1.60 -9.52 13.62
CA LEU A 177 -0.58 -9.98 14.56
C LEU A 177 -0.75 -9.31 15.91
N GLN A 178 -0.57 -10.06 16.99
CA GLN A 178 -0.62 -9.52 18.35
C GLN A 178 0.75 -9.01 18.78
N PHE A 179 0.85 -7.83 19.38
CA PHE A 179 2.12 -7.27 19.85
C PHE A 179 2.04 -7.00 21.36
N PRO A 180 2.83 -7.67 22.21
CA PRO A 180 2.87 -7.39 23.64
C PRO A 180 3.27 -5.93 23.91
N PRO A 181 2.71 -5.29 24.94
CA PRO A 181 1.78 -5.84 25.93
C PRO A 181 0.31 -5.87 25.47
N GLU A 182 0.00 -5.48 24.24
CA GLU A 182 -1.38 -5.30 23.78
C GLU A 182 -2.05 -6.64 23.46
N PRO A 183 -3.25 -6.92 24.02
CA PRO A 183 -3.95 -8.18 23.78
C PRO A 183 -4.66 -8.23 22.41
N THR A 184 -4.93 -7.06 21.82
CA THR A 184 -5.68 -6.94 20.59
C THR A 184 -4.78 -7.16 19.38
N PRO A 185 -5.12 -8.05 18.44
CA PRO A 185 -4.39 -8.18 17.18
C PRO A 185 -4.43 -6.86 16.39
N GLN A 186 -3.26 -6.43 15.93
CA GLN A 186 -3.09 -5.24 15.10
C GLN A 186 -2.99 -5.64 13.62
N LEU A 187 -3.49 -4.78 12.74
CA LEU A 187 -3.38 -4.96 11.30
C LEU A 187 -1.98 -4.55 10.81
N CYS A 188 -1.26 -5.52 10.28
CA CYS A 188 0.03 -5.37 9.63
C CYS A 188 -0.14 -5.57 8.13
N LEU A 189 0.56 -4.78 7.32
CA LEU A 189 0.53 -4.91 5.87
C LEU A 189 1.88 -5.44 5.40
N THR A 190 1.87 -6.50 4.59
CA THR A 190 3.05 -6.92 3.82
C THR A 190 2.70 -6.99 2.35
N PHE A 191 3.72 -7.00 1.50
CA PHE A 191 3.56 -7.19 0.07
C PHE A 191 4.21 -8.49 -0.36
N ALA A 192 3.49 -9.27 -1.15
CA ALA A 192 3.94 -10.52 -1.74
C ALA A 192 4.28 -10.25 -3.21
N LEU A 193 5.57 -10.28 -3.55
CA LEU A 193 6.08 -10.07 -4.90
C LEU A 193 6.46 -11.41 -5.51
N PHE A 194 5.81 -11.76 -6.62
CA PHE A 194 6.21 -12.88 -7.46
C PHE A 194 7.35 -12.46 -8.38
N HIS A 195 8.42 -13.26 -8.40
CA HIS A 195 9.54 -13.04 -9.29
C HIS A 195 10.11 -14.38 -9.79
N LYS A 196 10.90 -14.30 -10.86
CA LYS A 196 11.69 -15.44 -11.34
C LYS A 196 13.08 -15.33 -10.76
N ASP A 197 13.45 -16.31 -9.96
CA ASP A 197 14.81 -16.51 -9.49
C ASP A 197 15.64 -17.26 -10.54
N PRO A 198 16.91 -16.87 -10.78
CA PRO A 198 17.77 -17.54 -11.77
C PRO A 198 18.09 -19.01 -11.42
N VAL A 199 17.95 -19.43 -10.16
CA VAL A 199 18.27 -20.78 -9.69
C VAL A 199 17.01 -21.57 -9.35
N ASP A 200 16.11 -20.98 -8.57
CA ASP A 200 14.95 -21.68 -7.99
C ASP A 200 13.66 -21.54 -8.84
N GLY A 201 13.67 -20.74 -9.91
CA GLY A 201 12.51 -20.54 -10.77
C GLY A 201 11.46 -19.63 -10.16
N ASP A 202 10.23 -20.11 -9.94
CA ASP A 202 9.16 -19.30 -9.35
C ASP A 202 9.38 -19.08 -7.85
N CYS A 203 9.50 -17.82 -7.45
CA CYS A 203 9.75 -17.42 -6.08
C CYS A 203 8.77 -16.35 -5.62
N LEU A 204 8.51 -16.34 -4.31
CA LEU A 204 7.77 -15.29 -3.64
C LEU A 204 8.66 -14.57 -2.65
N LEU A 205 8.65 -13.24 -2.71
CA LEU A 205 9.32 -12.38 -1.75
C LEU A 205 8.28 -11.62 -0.93
N LEU A 206 8.35 -11.76 0.38
CA LEU A 206 7.57 -10.99 1.33
C LEU A 206 8.35 -9.73 1.73
N ILE A 207 7.75 -8.57 1.49
CA ILE A 207 8.40 -7.26 1.56
C ILE A 207 7.67 -6.37 2.57
N HIS A 208 8.45 -5.60 3.33
CA HIS A 208 7.92 -4.54 4.18
C HIS A 208 7.40 -3.37 3.32
N PRO A 209 6.26 -2.72 3.65
CA PRO A 209 5.71 -1.61 2.86
C PRO A 209 6.69 -0.49 2.53
N GLY A 210 7.64 -0.20 3.42
CA GLY A 210 8.68 0.82 3.21
C GLY A 210 9.72 0.44 2.15
N GLU A 211 9.86 -0.83 1.78
CA GLU A 211 10.87 -1.31 0.82
C GLU A 211 10.30 -1.58 -0.57
N VAL A 212 8.96 -1.60 -0.72
CA VAL A 212 8.28 -2.01 -1.96
C VAL A 212 8.80 -1.26 -3.18
N PHE A 213 9.02 0.04 -3.06
CA PHE A 213 9.50 0.87 -4.17
C PHE A 213 10.90 0.45 -4.63
N ALA A 214 11.85 0.35 -3.69
CA ALA A 214 13.24 -0.02 -3.99
C ALA A 214 13.33 -1.45 -4.54
N THR A 215 12.61 -2.39 -3.92
CA THR A 215 12.59 -3.79 -4.36
C THR A 215 11.98 -3.93 -5.75
N ARG A 216 10.85 -3.26 -6.02
CA ARG A 216 10.19 -3.31 -7.33
C ARG A 216 11.11 -2.77 -8.43
N GLN A 217 11.76 -1.63 -8.18
CA GLN A 217 12.68 -1.04 -9.16
C GLN A 217 13.87 -1.97 -9.47
N ALA A 218 14.39 -2.69 -8.48
CA ALA A 218 15.47 -3.65 -8.68
C ALA A 218 15.09 -4.83 -9.60
N PHE A 219 13.83 -5.28 -9.56
CA PHE A 219 13.31 -6.33 -10.43
C PHE A 219 12.82 -5.83 -11.80
N GLU A 220 12.39 -4.57 -11.92
CA GLU A 220 11.96 -3.99 -13.21
C GLU A 220 13.12 -3.53 -14.10
N ASN A 221 14.27 -3.18 -13.52
CA ASN A 221 15.45 -2.71 -14.25
C ASN A 221 16.35 -3.82 -14.82
N ASN A 222 15.91 -5.07 -14.75
CA ASN A 222 16.65 -6.28 -15.13
C ASN A 222 15.80 -7.20 -16.01
#